data_AF-A0A8S3BXD3-F1
#
_entry.id   AF-A0A8S3BXD3-F1
#
_cell.length_a   1.000
_cell.length_b   1.000
_cell.length_c   1.000
_cell.angle_alpha   90.00
_cell.angle_beta   90.00
_cell.angle_gamma   90.00
#
_symmetry.space_group_name_H-M   'P 1'
#
loop_
_entity.id
_entity.type
_entity.pdbx_description
1 polymer ?
#
loop_
_entity_poly.entity_id
_entity_poly.type
_entity_poly.pdbx_seq_one_letter_code
_entity_poly.pdbx_strand_id
1 'polypeptide(L)' 'AERKRLQIANADKLSSDAVIVRLADKIYNLRDLNRCTPVGWSAERVKEYFGWSSKIVPQLFGHNTQLDTILKELFLQKNI' A
#
# COMPACT_ATOMS: atom_id res chain seq x y z
N ALA A 1 -13.03 -8.32 4.95
CA ALA A 1 -11.85 -8.68 5.77
C ALA A 1 -10.95 -9.70 5.07
N GLU A 2 -11.50 -10.80 4.53
CA GLU A 2 -10.72 -11.93 4.03
C GLU A 2 -9.73 -11.63 2.89
N ARG A 3 -10.11 -10.80 1.90
CA ARG A 3 -9.20 -10.40 0.81
C ARG A 3 -7.93 -9.67 1.31
N LYS A 4 -8.05 -8.85 2.35
CA LYS A 4 -6.89 -8.14 2.94
C LYS A 4 -5.99 -9.12 3.70
N ARG A 5 -6.57 -10.10 4.40
CA ARG A 5 -5.83 -11.16 5.10
C ARG A 5 -5.03 -12.02 4.11
N LEU A 6 -5.65 -12.43 2.99
CA LEU A 6 -5.00 -13.21 1.95
C LEU A 6 -3.86 -12.47 1.25
N GLN A 7 -3.93 -11.14 1.14
CA GLN A 7 -2.81 -10.37 0.61
C GLN A 7 -1.57 -10.42 1.50
N ILE A 8 -1.76 -10.49 2.82
CA ILE A 8 -0.69 -10.65 3.80
C ILE A 8 -0.15 -12.08 3.78
N ALA A 9 -1.05 -13.06 3.89
CA ALA A 9 -0.69 -14.48 4.00
C ALA A 9 -0.05 -15.08 2.74
N ASN A 10 -0.13 -14.39 1.60
CA ASN A 10 0.47 -14.83 0.34
C ASN A 10 1.59 -13.89 -0.14
N ALA A 11 2.05 -12.95 0.69
CA ALA A 11 3.12 -12.01 0.30
C ALA A 11 4.44 -12.73 0.02
N ASP A 12 4.73 -13.77 0.80
CA ASP A 12 5.89 -14.67 0.73
C ASP A 12 5.87 -15.60 -0.50
N LYS A 13 4.71 -15.82 -1.12
CA LYS A 13 4.53 -16.72 -2.28
C LYS A 13 4.60 -16.01 -3.63
N LEU A 14 4.87 -14.70 -3.65
CA LEU A 14 4.88 -13.92 -4.88
C LEU A 14 6.25 -14.03 -5.57
N SER A 15 6.22 -14.10 -6.90
CA SER A 15 7.41 -13.83 -7.70
C SER A 15 7.81 -12.35 -7.59
N SER A 16 9.07 -12.04 -7.86
CA SER A 16 9.57 -10.66 -7.88
C SER A 16 8.71 -9.73 -8.74
N ASP A 17 8.31 -10.17 -9.94
CA ASP A 17 7.46 -9.38 -10.83
C ASP A 17 6.06 -9.12 -10.24
N ALA A 18 5.48 -10.14 -9.58
CA ALA A 18 4.18 -10.00 -8.92
C ALA A 18 4.26 -9.05 -7.71
N VAL A 19 5.40 -9.01 -7.01
CA VAL A 19 5.67 -8.03 -5.96
C VAL A 19 5.71 -6.61 -6.53
N ILE A 20 6.42 -6.38 -7.63
CA ILE A 20 6.51 -5.06 -8.28
C ILE A 20 5.12 -4.56 -8.69
N VAL A 21 4.30 -5.40 -9.33
CA VAL A 21 2.92 -5.04 -9.70
C VAL A 21 2.10 -4.66 -8.47
N ARG A 22 2.26 -5.39 -7.36
CA ARG A 22 1.55 -5.11 -6.11
C ARG A 22 2.00 -3.80 -5.46
N LEU A 23 3.30 -3.48 -5.49
CA LEU A 23 3.82 -2.20 -5.02
C LEU A 23 3.27 -1.04 -5.86
N ALA A 24 3.27 -1.18 -7.19
CA ALA A 24 2.72 -0.19 -8.10
C ALA A 24 1.21 0.05 -7.88
N ASP A 25 0.43 -1.02 -7.69
CA ASP A 25 -0.99 -0.94 -7.33
C ASP A 25 -1.20 -0.15 -6.03
N LYS A 26 -0.38 -0.40 -4.99
CA LYS A 26 -0.49 0.35 -3.72
C LYS A 26 -0.13 1.82 -3.90
N ILE A 27 0.90 2.15 -4.68
CA ILE A 27 1.25 3.54 -4.98
C ILE A 27 0.09 4.25 -5.66
N TYR A 28 -0.51 3.63 -6.68
CA TYR A 28 -1.65 4.20 -7.38
C TYR A 28 -2.82 4.48 -6.41
N ASN A 29 -3.21 3.46 -5.64
CA ASN A 29 -4.32 3.57 -4.69
C ASN A 29 -4.07 4.66 -3.63
N LEU A 30 -2.86 4.74 -3.06
CA LEU A 30 -2.53 5.74 -2.04
C LEU A 30 -2.46 7.17 -2.62
N ARG A 31 -1.93 7.33 -3.84
CA ARG A 31 -1.93 8.62 -4.54
C ARG A 31 -3.35 9.07 -4.87
N ASP A 32 -4.21 8.15 -5.29
CA ASP A 32 -5.60 8.48 -5.60
C ASP A 32 -6.37 8.91 -4.34
N LEU A 33 -6.18 8.21 -3.23
CA LEU A 33 -6.72 8.61 -1.92
C LEU A 33 -6.21 9.98 -1.44
N ASN A 34 -4.99 10.37 -1.81
CA ASN A 34 -4.47 11.72 -1.55
C ASN A 34 -5.14 12.78 -2.42
N ARG A 35 -5.46 12.44 -3.67
CA ARG A 35 -6.09 13.35 -4.62
C ARG A 35 -7.56 13.56 -4.32
N CYS A 36 -8.30 12.48 -4.03
CA CYS A 36 -9.73 12.54 -3.78
C CYS A 36 -10.15 11.38 -2.86
N THR A 37 -10.91 11.70 -1.81
CA THR A 37 -11.53 10.66 -0.99
C THR A 37 -12.73 10.07 -1.73
N PRO A 38 -12.81 8.74 -1.92
CA PRO A 38 -13.94 8.11 -2.59
C PRO A 38 -15.28 8.45 -1.93
N VAL A 39 -16.33 8.53 -2.74
CA VAL A 39 -17.69 8.79 -2.23
C VAL A 39 -18.07 7.72 -1.19
N GLY A 40 -18.52 8.18 -0.02
CA GLY A 40 -18.89 7.31 1.10
C GLY A 40 -17.73 6.83 1.98
N TRP A 41 -16.50 7.29 1.74
CA TRP A 41 -15.38 7.06 2.66
C TRP A 41 -15.22 8.24 3.62
N SER A 42 -15.10 7.95 4.90
CA SER A 42 -14.70 8.95 5.90
C SER A 42 -13.18 9.14 5.89
N ALA A 43 -12.72 10.25 6.48
CA ALA A 43 -11.30 10.51 6.66
C ALA A 43 -10.61 9.43 7.50
N GLU A 44 -11.30 8.90 8.51
CA GLU A 44 -10.83 7.79 9.35
C GLU A 44 -10.58 6.54 8.49
N ARG A 45 -11.49 6.22 7.58
CA ARG A 45 -11.34 5.06 6.69
C ARG A 45 -10.15 5.21 5.74
N VAL A 46 -9.86 6.43 5.28
CA VAL A 46 -8.64 6.71 4.51
C VAL A 46 -7.41 6.47 5.39
N LYS A 47 -7.39 7.01 6.61
CA LYS A 47 -6.28 6.80 7.56
C LYS A 47 -6.05 5.32 7.89
N GLU A 48 -7.11 4.56 8.11
CA GLU A 48 -7.05 3.10 8.30
C GLU A 48 -6.47 2.39 7.08
N TYR A 49 -6.83 2.83 5.86
CA TYR A 49 -6.28 2.25 4.64
C TYR A 49 -4.78 2.49 4.51
N PHE A 50 -4.31 3.71 4.80
CA PHE A 50 -2.87 4.00 4.83
C PHE A 50 -2.17 3.20 5.94
N GLY A 51 -2.73 3.15 7.15
CA GLY A 51 -2.15 2.39 8.28
C GLY A 51 -2.16 0.87 8.07
N TRP A 52 -3.11 0.35 7.30
CA TRP A 52 -3.06 -1.05 6.84
C TRP A 52 -1.96 -1.24 5.79
N SER A 53 -1.84 -0.31 4.84
CA SER A 53 -0.84 -0.38 3.77
C SER A 53 0.59 -0.32 4.32
N SER A 54 0.87 0.52 5.32
CA SER A 54 2.20 0.65 5.93
C SER A 54 2.66 -0.60 6.68
N LYS A 55 1.75 -1.48 7.11
CA LYS A 55 2.09 -2.75 7.75
C LYS A 55 2.51 -3.83 6.76
N ILE A 56 1.99 -3.78 5.53
CA ILE A 56 2.16 -4.86 4.54
C ILE A 56 3.25 -4.53 3.53
N VAL A 57 3.36 -3.27 3.14
CA VAL A 57 4.23 -2.82 2.06
C VAL A 57 5.72 -3.03 2.39
N PRO A 58 6.21 -2.78 3.62
CA PRO A 58 7.62 -3.01 3.94
C PRO A 58 8.07 -4.47 3.79
N GLN A 59 7.16 -5.44 3.93
CA GLN A 59 7.45 -6.87 3.75
C GLN A 59 7.70 -7.22 2.26
N LEU A 60 7.37 -6.31 1.36
CA LEU A 60 7.50 -6.46 -0.09
C LEU A 60 8.69 -5.66 -0.66
N PHE A 61 9.37 -4.86 0.16
CA PHE A 61 10.51 -4.04 -0.26
C PHE A 61 11.72 -4.87 -0.70
N GLY A 62 12.64 -4.23 -1.41
CA GLY A 62 13.88 -4.84 -1.92
C GLY A 62 13.78 -5.34 -3.35
N HIS A 63 12.58 -5.34 -3.95
CA HIS A 63 12.36 -5.76 -5.33
C HIS A 63 12.44 -4.60 -6.33
N ASN A 64 12.10 -3.38 -5.90
CA ASN A 64 12.26 -2.16 -6.70
C ASN A 64 12.44 -0.94 -5.78
N THR A 65 13.69 -0.47 -5.66
CA THR A 65 14.08 0.60 -4.74
C THR A 65 13.36 1.94 -5.02
N GLN A 66 12.99 2.20 -6.27
CA GLN A 66 12.26 3.41 -6.64
C GLN A 66 10.82 3.36 -6.12
N LEU A 67 10.12 2.23 -6.27
CA LEU A 67 8.77 2.06 -5.72
C LEU A 67 8.79 2.06 -4.18
N ASP A 68 9.80 1.45 -3.57
CA ASP A 68 9.98 1.46 -2.12
C ASP A 68 10.11 2.89 -1.58
N THR A 69 10.88 3.73 -2.28
CA THR A 69 11.08 5.14 -1.92
C THR A 69 9.78 5.94 -2.01
N ILE A 70 9.03 5.79 -3.11
CA ILE A 70 7.74 6.46 -3.29
C ILE A 70 6.76 6.08 -2.17
N LEU A 71 6.72 4.80 -1.77
CA LEU A 71 5.84 4.34 -0.70
C LEU A 71 6.24 4.92 0.66
N LYS A 72 7.55 4.99 0.96
CA LYS A 72 8.05 5.65 2.18
C LYS A 72 7.64 7.12 2.23
N GLU A 73 7.79 7.86 1.14
CA GLU A 73 7.37 9.27 1.06
C GLU A 73 5.87 9.44 1.29
N LEU A 74 5.04 8.58 0.70
CA LEU A 74 3.58 8.63 0.88
C LEU A 74 3.16 8.36 2.34
N PHE A 75 3.85 7.47 3.04
CA PHE A 75 3.57 7.22 4.47
C PHE A 75 4.02 8.39 5.34
N LEU A 76 5.22 8.95 5.09
CA LEU A 76 5.72 10.13 5.78
C LEU A 76 4.77 11.33 5.63
N GLN A 77 4.24 11.58 4.43
CA GLN A 77 3.26 12.66 4.19
C GLN A 77 1.96 12.51 5.00
N LYS A 78 1.64 11.29 5.45
CA LYS A 78 0.47 10.99 6.29
C LYS A 78 0.79 10.82 7.76
N ASN A 79 2.04 11.06 8.17
CA ASN A 79 2.55 10.79 9.52
C ASN A 79 2.29 9.33 9.94
N ILE A 80 2.60 8.39 9.04
CA ILE A 80 2.46 6.94 9.24
C ILE A 80 3.82 6.27 9.17
#